data_AF-A0A6M8V7S2-F1
#
_entry.id   AF-A0A6M8V7S2-F1
#
_cell.length_a   1.000
_cell.length_b   1.000
_cell.length_c   1.000
_cell.angle_alpha   90.00
_cell.angle_beta   90.00
_cell.angle_gamma   90.00
#
_symmetry.space_group_name_H-M   'P 1'
#
loop_
_entity.id
_entity.type
_entity.pdbx_description
1 polymer ?
#
loop_
_entity_poly.entity_id
_entity_poly.type
_entity_poly.pdbx_seq_one_letter_code
_entity_poly.pdbx_strand_id
1 'polypeptide(L)'
;MKRIKINLIQILVIVFTFFLFSNNYLFGFQQDEKKTDEITNILKQKVLLTSDQETKVKEIISELQNKITANPDSKSQFINQAQTKLESLLDKKQKLKYDIIKNEIWKKF
;
A
#
# COMPACT_ATOMS: atom_id res chain seq x y z
N MET A 1 -39.30 25.49 13.21
CA MET A 1 -38.42 24.60 12.42
C MET A 1 -38.37 25.07 10.97
N LYS A 2 -37.22 25.55 10.47
CA LYS A 2 -37.07 25.92 9.04
C LYS A 2 -37.02 24.64 8.20
N ARG A 3 -37.95 24.48 7.26
CA ARG A 3 -37.89 23.39 6.26
C ARG A 3 -36.87 23.78 5.19
N ILE A 4 -35.78 23.04 5.09
CA ILE A 4 -34.81 23.19 4.00
C ILE A 4 -35.50 22.76 2.71
N LYS A 5 -35.61 23.67 1.74
CA LYS A 5 -36.06 23.36 0.38
C LYS A 5 -34.82 23.07 -0.47
N ILE A 6 -34.60 21.81 -0.81
CA ILE A 6 -33.49 21.40 -1.67
C ILE A 6 -34.00 21.37 -3.11
N ASN A 7 -33.36 22.14 -3.99
CA ASN A 7 -33.72 22.20 -5.40
C ASN A 7 -33.06 21.05 -6.18
N LEU A 8 -33.69 20.61 -7.27
CA LEU A 8 -33.23 19.48 -8.09
C LEU A 8 -31.78 19.63 -8.60
N ILE A 9 -31.36 20.88 -8.89
CA ILE A 9 -29.98 21.23 -9.25
C ILE A 9 -29.01 20.98 -8.09
N GLN A 10 -29.40 21.29 -6.84
CA GLN A 10 -28.55 21.04 -5.66
C GLN A 10 -28.37 19.54 -5.41
N ILE A 11 -29.41 18.74 -5.65
CA ILE A 11 -29.32 17.27 -5.58
C ILE A 11 -28.33 16.76 -6.63
N LEU A 12 -28.42 17.24 -7.88
CA LEU A 12 -27.50 16.85 -8.95
C LEU A 12 -26.04 17.19 -8.64
N VAL A 13 -25.79 18.38 -8.07
CA VAL A 13 -24.43 18.78 -7.67
C VAL A 13 -23.90 17.88 -6.56
N ILE A 14 -24.71 17.53 -5.56
CA ILE A 14 -24.31 16.63 -4.47
C ILE A 14 -24.02 15.21 -4.98
N VAL A 15 -24.84 14.69 -5.89
CA VAL A 15 -24.63 13.37 -6.49
C VAL A 15 -23.37 13.36 -7.35
N PHE A 16 -23.12 14.43 -8.12
CA PHE A 16 -21.94 14.55 -8.96
C PHE A 16 -20.65 14.64 -8.14
N THR A 17 -20.62 15.44 -7.07
CA THR A 17 -19.45 15.50 -6.19
C THR A 17 -19.23 14.19 -5.43
N PHE A 18 -20.30 13.51 -5.00
CA PHE A 18 -20.19 12.18 -4.39
C PHE A 18 -19.65 11.14 -5.37
N PHE A 19 -20.07 11.18 -6.64
CA PHE A 19 -19.57 10.31 -7.71
C PHE A 19 -18.10 10.56 -8.04
N LEU A 20 -17.64 11.82 -8.06
CA LEU A 20 -16.22 12.13 -8.25
C LEU A 20 -15.37 11.69 -7.04
N PHE A 21 -15.89 11.84 -5.82
CA PHE A 21 -15.18 11.43 -4.61
C PHE A 21 -15.02 9.90 -4.51
N SER A 22 -16.07 9.13 -4.82
CA SER A 22 -16.03 7.67 -4.76
C SER A 22 -15.03 7.06 -5.75
N ASN A 23 -14.95 7.61 -6.97
CA ASN A 23 -14.02 7.11 -7.99
C ASN A 23 -12.55 7.33 -7.60
N ASN A 24 -12.19 8.48 -7.02
CA ASN A 24 -10.81 8.74 -6.59
C ASN A 24 -10.36 7.81 -5.45
N TYR A 25 -11.27 7.51 -4.51
CA TYR A 25 -10.97 6.62 -3.39
C TYR A 25 -10.76 5.16 -3.86
N LEU A 26 -11.63 4.67 -4.74
CA LEU A 26 -11.55 3.30 -5.26
C LEU A 26 -10.30 3.08 -6.12
N PHE A 27 -9.90 4.09 -6.90
CA PHE A 27 -8.72 4.01 -7.77
C PHE A 27 -7.41 3.99 -6.97
N GLY A 28 -7.32 4.76 -5.87
CA GLY A 28 -6.17 4.72 -4.95
C GLY A 28 -5.97 3.33 -4.32
N PHE A 29 -7.05 2.72 -3.82
CA PHE A 29 -7.00 1.37 -3.24
C PHE A 29 -6.54 0.30 -4.25
N GLN A 30 -7.04 0.34 -5.49
CA GLN A 30 -6.60 -0.60 -6.53
C GLN A 30 -5.13 -0.42 -6.93
N GLN A 31 -4.61 0.81 -6.86
CA GLN A 31 -3.22 1.09 -7.19
C GLN A 31 -2.27 0.59 -6.10
N ASP A 32 -2.66 0.75 -4.84
CA ASP A 32 -1.92 0.26 -3.67
C ASP A 32 -1.86 -1.28 -3.63
N GLU A 33 -2.99 -1.95 -3.89
CA GLU A 33 -3.04 -3.42 -3.97
C GLU A 33 -2.16 -3.97 -5.10
N LYS A 34 -2.21 -3.37 -6.30
CA LYS A 34 -1.35 -3.75 -7.43
C LYS A 34 0.14 -3.59 -7.11
N LYS A 35 0.51 -2.48 -6.45
CA LYS A 35 1.89 -2.22 -6.04
C LYS A 35 2.36 -3.22 -4.97
N THR A 36 1.47 -3.58 -4.05
CA THR A 36 1.73 -4.61 -3.03
C THR A 36 1.99 -5.96 -3.67
N ASP A 37 1.14 -6.38 -4.61
CA ASP A 37 1.28 -7.67 -5.30
C ASP A 37 2.53 -7.71 -6.19
N GLU A 38 2.87 -6.63 -6.88
CA GLU A 38 4.11 -6.54 -7.67
C GLU A 38 5.34 -6.76 -6.80
N ILE A 39 5.45 -6.03 -5.68
CA ILE A 39 6.60 -6.12 -4.78
C ILE A 39 6.68 -7.49 -4.13
N THR A 40 5.54 -8.03 -3.70
CA THR A 40 5.46 -9.38 -3.10
C THR A 40 5.90 -10.45 -4.12
N ASN A 41 5.48 -10.34 -5.38
CA ASN A 41 5.89 -11.25 -6.44
C ASN A 41 7.39 -11.18 -6.75
N ILE A 42 7.97 -9.96 -6.80
CA ILE A 42 9.41 -9.80 -6.99
C ILE A 42 10.17 -10.47 -5.84
N LEU A 43 9.75 -10.23 -4.59
CA LEU A 43 10.38 -10.84 -3.42
C LEU A 43 10.21 -12.37 -3.45
N LYS A 44 9.02 -12.89 -3.77
CA LYS A 44 8.78 -14.33 -3.94
C LYS A 44 9.74 -14.96 -4.93
N GLN A 45 9.87 -14.40 -6.11
CA GLN A 45 10.69 -14.98 -7.19
C GLN A 45 12.19 -14.83 -6.94
N LYS A 46 12.65 -13.67 -6.47
CA LYS A 46 14.09 -13.38 -6.34
C LYS A 46 14.66 -13.83 -4.99
N VAL A 47 13.89 -13.72 -3.91
CA VAL A 47 14.30 -14.14 -2.56
C VAL A 47 13.96 -15.61 -2.30
N LEU A 48 13.05 -16.21 -3.09
CA LEU A 48 12.54 -17.57 -2.89
C LEU A 48 11.76 -17.68 -1.57
N LEU A 49 10.76 -16.81 -1.41
CA LEU A 49 9.88 -16.85 -0.23
C LEU A 49 9.02 -18.12 -0.24
N THR A 50 8.78 -18.68 0.95
CA THR A 50 7.72 -19.69 1.14
C THR A 50 6.34 -19.02 1.09
N SER A 51 5.28 -19.81 0.93
CA SER A 51 3.90 -19.29 0.94
C SER A 51 3.54 -18.55 2.24
N ASP A 52 4.04 -19.04 3.37
CA ASP A 52 3.84 -18.38 4.67
C ASP A 52 4.56 -17.04 4.75
N GLN A 53 5.79 -16.99 4.24
CA GLN A 53 6.56 -15.75 4.17
C GLN A 53 5.90 -14.77 3.21
N GLU A 54 5.46 -15.21 2.04
CA GLU A 54 4.74 -14.40 1.04
C GLU A 54 3.55 -13.68 1.66
N THR A 55 2.73 -14.40 2.44
CA THR A 55 1.56 -13.82 3.12
C THR A 55 1.98 -12.71 4.09
N LYS A 56 2.99 -12.97 4.93
CA LYS A 56 3.51 -11.99 5.88
C LYS A 56 4.18 -10.79 5.20
N VAL A 57 4.85 -11.01 4.07
CA VAL A 57 5.42 -9.93 3.24
C VAL A 57 4.31 -9.06 2.70
N LYS A 58 3.24 -9.64 2.16
CA LYS A 58 2.07 -8.90 1.68
C LYS A 58 1.48 -8.03 2.78
N GLU A 59 1.33 -8.56 3.99
CA GLU A 59 0.88 -7.79 5.16
C GLU A 59 1.82 -6.63 5.51
N ILE A 60 3.14 -6.84 5.54
CA ILE A 60 4.13 -5.79 5.83
C ILE A 60 4.06 -4.67 4.80
N ILE A 61 3.95 -5.01 3.51
CA ILE A 61 3.90 -4.03 2.43
C ILE A 61 2.59 -3.24 2.45
N SER A 62 1.45 -3.91 2.67
CA SER A 62 0.16 -3.23 2.86
C SER A 62 0.17 -2.30 4.07
N GLU A 63 0.72 -2.74 5.21
CA GLU A 63 0.86 -1.90 6.42
C GLU A 63 1.72 -0.67 6.13
N LEU A 64 2.83 -0.83 5.39
CA LEU A 64 3.69 0.28 4.99
C LEU A 64 2.94 1.30 4.14
N GLN A 65 2.22 0.85 3.11
CA GLN A 65 1.44 1.74 2.24
C GLN A 65 0.41 2.53 3.05
N ASN A 66 -0.36 1.86 3.90
CA ASN A 66 -1.35 2.51 4.76
C ASN A 66 -0.71 3.56 5.67
N LYS A 67 0.46 3.26 6.26
CA LYS A 67 1.19 4.21 7.11
C LYS A 67 1.72 5.41 6.34
N ILE A 68 2.28 5.21 5.14
CA ILE A 68 2.75 6.31 4.29
C ILE A 68 1.58 7.20 3.87
N THR A 69 0.45 6.61 3.46
CA THR A 69 -0.75 7.36 3.07
C THR A 69 -1.32 8.16 4.26
N ALA A 70 -1.31 7.59 5.47
CA ALA A 70 -1.79 8.27 6.67
C ALA A 70 -0.84 9.36 7.18
N ASN A 71 0.48 9.17 7.05
CA ASN A 71 1.49 10.13 7.49
C ASN A 71 2.72 10.13 6.56
N PRO A 72 2.68 10.93 5.46
CA PRO A 72 3.76 10.96 4.47
C PRO A 72 5.11 11.46 5.01
N ASP A 73 5.10 12.35 6.01
CA ASP A 73 6.32 12.97 6.55
C ASP A 73 7.23 11.93 7.24
N SER A 74 6.63 10.88 7.80
CA SER A 74 7.34 9.78 8.47
C SER A 74 7.71 8.62 7.52
N LYS A 75 7.61 8.81 6.20
CA LYS A 75 7.84 7.76 5.19
C LYS A 75 9.15 6.99 5.38
N SER A 76 10.27 7.68 5.61
CA SER A 76 11.58 7.02 5.78
C SER A 76 11.59 6.10 7.01
N GLN A 77 10.98 6.53 8.11
CA GLN A 77 10.86 5.73 9.32
C GLN A 77 10.02 4.47 9.07
N PHE A 78 8.90 4.60 8.35
CA PHE A 78 8.05 3.45 8.03
C PHE A 78 8.74 2.46 7.10
N ILE A 79 9.49 2.94 6.10
CA ILE A 79 10.30 2.07 5.22
C ILE A 79 11.32 1.29 6.05
N ASN A 80 12.05 1.94 6.97
CA ASN A 80 13.04 1.27 7.82
C ASN A 80 12.40 0.22 8.76
N GLN A 81 11.19 0.50 9.27
CA GLN A 81 10.44 -0.48 10.06
C GLN A 81 10.02 -1.68 9.21
N ALA A 82 9.51 -1.46 8.00
CA ALA A 82 9.12 -2.51 7.08
C ALA A 82 10.32 -3.36 6.64
N GLN A 83 11.48 -2.74 6.39
CA GLN A 83 12.75 -3.42 6.13
C GLN A 83 13.12 -4.37 7.26
N THR A 84 13.17 -3.86 8.49
CA THR A 84 13.52 -4.66 9.67
C THR A 84 12.55 -5.84 9.85
N LYS A 85 11.23 -5.59 9.71
CA LYS A 85 10.22 -6.66 9.79
C LYS A 85 10.44 -7.71 8.70
N LEU A 86 10.65 -7.28 7.45
CA LEU A 86 10.90 -8.20 6.32
C LEU A 86 12.15 -9.04 6.57
N GLU A 87 13.28 -8.42 6.92
CA GLU A 87 14.53 -9.13 7.21
C GLU A 87 14.38 -10.14 8.35
N SER A 88 13.56 -9.86 9.36
CA SER A 88 13.32 -10.80 10.47
C SER A 88 12.61 -12.09 10.03
N LEU A 89 11.87 -12.06 8.92
CA LEU A 89 11.17 -13.22 8.35
C LEU A 89 12.08 -14.10 7.51
N LEU A 90 13.22 -13.58 7.04
CA LEU A 90 14.08 -14.24 6.08
C LEU A 90 15.14 -15.10 6.76
N ASP A 91 15.40 -16.28 6.19
CA ASP A 91 16.56 -17.08 6.56
C ASP A 91 17.88 -16.48 6.04
N LYS A 92 19.01 -17.04 6.46
CA LYS A 92 20.34 -16.53 6.08
C LYS A 92 20.58 -16.46 4.57
N LYS A 93 20.11 -17.46 3.80
CA LYS A 93 20.28 -17.48 2.33
C LYS A 93 19.35 -16.47 1.67
N GLN A 94 18.13 -16.35 2.17
CA GLN A 94 17.15 -15.38 1.71
C GLN A 94 17.61 -13.94 1.98
N LYS A 95 18.20 -13.66 3.14
CA LYS A 95 18.79 -12.35 3.46
C LYS A 95 19.83 -11.90 2.45
N LEU A 96 20.73 -12.81 2.02
CA LEU A 96 21.72 -12.49 1.00
C LEU A 96 21.08 -12.13 -0.35
N LYS A 97 20.05 -12.88 -0.77
CA LYS A 97 19.30 -12.58 -1.99
C LYS A 97 18.57 -11.25 -1.89
N TYR A 98 17.99 -10.98 -0.73
CA TYR A 98 17.29 -9.75 -0.43
C TYR A 98 18.24 -8.54 -0.44
N ASP A 99 19.43 -8.65 0.14
CA ASP A 99 20.44 -7.58 0.16
C ASP A 99 20.82 -7.10 -1.24
N ILE A 100 20.79 -7.99 -2.24
CA ILE A 100 21.07 -7.65 -3.65
C ILE A 100 19.97 -6.76 -4.23
N ILE A 101 18.71 -7.00 -3.86
CA ILE A 101 17.53 -6.37 -4.51
C ILE A 101 16.85 -5.30 -3.65
N LYS A 102 17.18 -5.20 -2.35
CA LYS A 102 16.46 -4.33 -1.40
C LYS A 102 16.43 -2.88 -1.87
N ASN A 103 17.54 -2.37 -2.41
CA ASN A 103 17.60 -1.00 -2.90
C ASN A 103 16.63 -0.76 -4.06
N GLU A 104 16.43 -1.74 -4.95
CA GLU A 104 15.48 -1.64 -6.06
C GLU A 104 14.03 -1.70 -5.56
N ILE A 105 13.76 -2.55 -4.57
CA ILE A 105 12.44 -2.68 -3.94
C ILE A 105 12.02 -1.36 -3.29
N TRP A 106 12.86 -0.80 -2.41
CA TRP A 106 12.46 0.34 -1.58
C TRP A 106 12.44 1.67 -2.32
N LYS A 107 13.11 1.79 -3.47
CA LYS A 107 12.99 2.95 -4.36
C LYS A 107 11.59 3.08 -4.98
N LYS A 108 10.77 2.03 -4.96
CA LYS A 108 9.39 2.07 -5.49
C LYS A 108 8.42 2.77 -4.54
N PHE A 109 8.79 3.02 -3.28
CA PHE A 109 7.96 3.75 -2.32
C PHE A 109 8.27 5.22 -2.33
#